data_AF-A0A166QU48-F1
#
_entry.id   AF-A0A166QU48-F1
#
_cell.length_a   1.000
_cell.length_b   1.000
_cell.length_c   1.000
_cell.angle_alpha   90.00
_cell.angle_beta   90.00
_cell.angle_gamma   90.00
#
_symmetry.space_group_name_H-M   'P 1'
#
loop_
_entity.id
_entity.type
_entity.pdbx_description
1 polymer ?
#
loop_
_entity_poly.entity_id
_entity_poly.type
_entity_poly.pdbx_seq_one_letter_code
_entity_poly.pdbx_strand_id
1 'polypeptide(L)'
;MYTEHAKALVPGLTTLLSVDPITLEYKVFGPCCHFCPNKLIVSHYQPVVLCEVVKGGTDTVLGNPVSSPLGVGVDKNDYTTFDVRLWEIPDWAVDIAMGFQGCKMCGVAKAKSVAVPNDLTGVCALLTDKAVAAATSAANSALPSCFPKLLYSTELDPTWRTGCRDILKAQAIVGLLCNNVGSLIQIPGFETCIGTNWGPLYPRQMAGHYDNPVIQAGIAAYRALHVSRFSIGSLPFDASLSVGKLQQTAPATGVGFGAGSLMLDTEVRLGNVSLANVYSFVWWVPVVCCKPYNDVFGVCKPSIPCTPGG
;
A
#
# COMPACT_ATOMS: atom_id res chain seq x y z
N MET A 1 1.11 -13.57 25.80
CA MET A 1 1.29 -14.90 25.16
C MET A 1 1.29 -14.77 23.62
N TYR A 2 1.91 -13.72 23.06
CA TYR A 2 1.91 -13.40 21.61
C TYR A 2 3.27 -13.62 20.93
N THR A 3 4.27 -14.10 21.67
CA THR A 3 5.67 -14.16 21.25
C THR A 3 5.93 -15.19 20.14
N GLU A 4 5.27 -16.35 20.18
CA GLU A 4 5.44 -17.38 19.12
C GLU A 4 4.68 -17.03 17.84
N HIS A 5 3.48 -16.43 17.95
CA HIS A 5 2.76 -15.91 16.78
C HIS A 5 3.52 -14.77 16.10
N ALA A 6 4.07 -13.82 16.88
CA ALA A 6 4.90 -12.75 16.33
C ALA A 6 6.14 -13.28 15.59
N LYS A 7 6.76 -14.37 16.08
CA LYS A 7 7.89 -15.02 15.40
C LYS A 7 7.48 -15.74 14.11
N ALA A 8 6.31 -16.37 14.06
CA ALA A 8 5.80 -17.02 12.84
C ALA A 8 5.39 -16.00 11.76
N LEU A 9 5.02 -14.80 12.18
CA LEU A 9 4.64 -13.67 11.34
C LEU A 9 5.81 -12.96 10.66
N VAL A 10 6.99 -12.97 11.28
CA VAL A 10 8.23 -12.43 10.69
C VAL A 10 8.55 -13.10 9.34
N PRO A 11 8.60 -14.44 9.24
CA PRO A 11 8.69 -15.15 7.97
C PRO A 11 7.53 -14.80 7.03
N GLY A 12 6.27 -14.81 7.51
CA GLY A 12 5.08 -14.58 6.69
C GLY A 12 5.10 -13.23 5.96
N LEU A 13 5.42 -12.13 6.66
CA LEU A 13 5.55 -10.83 6.02
C LEU A 13 6.71 -10.79 5.02
N THR A 14 7.86 -11.35 5.39
CA THR A 14 9.04 -11.35 4.49
C THR A 14 8.82 -12.19 3.24
N THR A 15 8.03 -13.26 3.31
CA THR A 15 7.66 -14.06 2.13
C THR A 15 6.70 -13.31 1.20
N LEU A 16 5.99 -12.30 1.71
CA LEU A 16 5.12 -11.44 0.92
C LEU A 16 5.84 -10.22 0.35
N LEU A 17 7.09 -9.99 0.75
CA LEU A 17 7.93 -8.92 0.21
C LEU A 17 8.92 -9.55 -0.77
N SER A 18 8.76 -9.24 -2.05
CA SER A 18 9.74 -9.60 -3.06
C SER A 18 10.34 -8.35 -3.65
N VAL A 19 11.65 -8.18 -3.48
CA VAL A 19 12.38 -7.05 -4.03
C VAL A 19 13.02 -7.46 -5.34
N ASP A 20 12.31 -7.23 -6.44
CA ASP A 20 12.86 -7.44 -7.78
C ASP A 20 13.53 -6.15 -8.32
N PRO A 21 14.55 -6.28 -9.19
CA PRO A 21 15.27 -5.13 -9.71
C PRO A 21 14.44 -4.14 -10.53
N ILE A 22 13.37 -4.60 -11.20
CA ILE A 22 12.54 -3.78 -12.08
C ILE A 22 11.64 -2.87 -11.24
N THR A 23 11.06 -3.39 -10.17
CA THR A 23 10.28 -2.59 -9.23
C THR A 23 11.17 -1.62 -8.49
N LEU A 24 12.29 -2.11 -7.95
CA LEU A 24 13.23 -1.34 -7.12
C LEU A 24 13.83 -0.13 -7.87
N GLU A 25 14.15 -0.28 -9.16
CA GLU A 25 14.86 0.74 -9.97
C GLU A 25 16.03 1.40 -9.23
N TYR A 26 16.92 0.60 -8.66
CA TYR A 26 18.04 1.11 -7.89
C TYR A 26 19.05 1.84 -8.81
N LYS A 27 19.25 3.12 -8.56
CA LYS A 27 20.16 4.00 -9.30
C LYS A 27 21.10 4.69 -8.32
N VAL A 28 22.39 4.71 -8.67
CA VAL A 28 23.43 5.43 -7.92
C VAL A 28 23.95 6.54 -8.80
N PHE A 29 23.92 7.76 -8.28
CA PHE A 29 24.48 8.95 -8.92
C PHE A 29 25.74 9.41 -8.19
N GLY A 30 26.35 10.48 -8.72
CA GLY A 30 27.58 11.07 -8.21
C GLY A 30 27.49 11.62 -6.76
N PRO A 31 28.51 12.38 -6.34
CA PRO A 31 28.63 12.82 -4.95
C PRO A 31 27.48 13.74 -4.54
N CYS A 32 26.95 13.53 -3.34
CA CYS A 32 25.83 14.28 -2.77
C CYS A 32 26.12 15.77 -2.53
N CYS A 33 27.37 16.09 -2.22
CA CYS A 33 27.81 17.45 -1.98
C CYS A 33 29.23 17.61 -2.53
N HIS A 34 29.54 18.82 -2.98
CA HIS A 34 30.86 19.18 -3.48
C HIS A 34 31.98 18.87 -2.49
N PHE A 35 31.72 19.00 -1.18
CA PHE A 35 32.67 18.74 -0.11
C PHE A 35 32.59 17.33 0.51
N CYS A 36 31.78 16.42 -0.05
CA CYS A 36 31.56 15.08 0.51
C CYS A 36 31.73 13.99 -0.56
N PRO A 37 32.96 13.75 -1.06
CA PRO A 37 33.18 12.79 -2.14
C PRO A 37 32.80 11.34 -1.75
N ASN A 38 32.78 11.03 -0.45
CA ASN A 38 32.49 9.69 0.07
C ASN A 38 30.99 9.40 0.25
N LYS A 39 30.09 10.30 -0.17
CA LYS A 39 28.64 10.10 -0.11
C LYS A 39 28.04 10.16 -1.51
N LEU A 40 27.32 9.13 -1.90
CA LEU A 40 26.65 9.01 -3.19
C LEU A 40 25.15 9.25 -3.05
N ILE A 41 24.55 9.82 -4.09
CA ILE A 41 23.09 9.94 -4.18
C ILE A 41 22.55 8.60 -4.64
N VAL A 42 21.65 8.01 -3.86
CA VAL A 42 20.93 6.79 -4.20
C VAL A 42 19.48 7.14 -4.45
N SER A 43 18.92 6.67 -5.56
CA SER A 43 17.50 6.78 -5.90
C SER A 43 16.96 5.39 -6.17
N HIS A 44 15.82 5.06 -5.58
CA HIS A 44 15.15 3.80 -5.81
C HIS A 44 13.68 3.91 -5.39
N TYR A 45 12.87 2.91 -5.70
CA TYR A 45 11.55 2.73 -5.12
C TYR A 45 11.68 1.97 -3.79
N GLN A 46 11.10 2.50 -2.72
CA GLN A 46 11.07 1.90 -1.40
C GLN A 46 9.71 1.21 -1.19
N PRO A 47 9.66 -0.07 -0.78
CA PRO A 47 8.42 -0.70 -0.35
C PRO A 47 8.01 -0.09 0.99
N VAL A 48 6.78 0.42 1.07
CA VAL A 48 6.32 1.21 2.24
C VAL A 48 5.04 0.65 2.87
N VAL A 49 4.14 0.07 2.07
CA VAL A 49 2.83 -0.40 2.55
C VAL A 49 2.54 -1.76 1.95
N LEU A 50 2.14 -2.71 2.80
CA LEU A 50 1.49 -3.95 2.37
C LEU A 50 -0.02 -3.71 2.40
N CYS A 51 -0.65 -3.87 1.25
CA CYS A 51 -2.10 -3.82 1.06
C CYS A 51 -2.63 -5.25 1.06
N GLU A 52 -3.32 -5.62 2.12
CA GLU A 52 -4.03 -6.89 2.22
C GLU A 52 -5.48 -6.68 1.78
N VAL A 53 -5.94 -7.47 0.81
CA VAL A 53 -7.27 -7.34 0.19
C VAL A 53 -8.04 -8.65 0.36
N VAL A 54 -9.17 -8.57 1.05
CA VAL A 54 -9.90 -9.75 1.59
C VAL A 54 -11.42 -9.61 1.42
N LYS A 55 -12.15 -10.72 1.56
CA LYS A 55 -13.63 -10.74 1.55
C LYS A 55 -14.25 -10.60 2.94
N GLY A 56 -13.49 -10.76 4.02
CA GLY A 56 -14.04 -10.56 5.35
C GLY A 56 -12.98 -10.55 6.45
N GLY A 57 -13.38 -10.13 7.64
CA GLY A 57 -12.43 -9.82 8.71
C GLY A 57 -11.67 -10.97 9.33
N THR A 58 -12.11 -12.20 9.10
CA THR A 58 -11.39 -13.40 9.51
C THR A 58 -10.33 -13.84 8.51
N ASP A 59 -10.41 -13.39 7.26
CA ASP A 59 -9.46 -13.74 6.22
C ASP A 59 -8.23 -12.84 6.37
N THR A 60 -7.05 -13.43 6.25
CA THR A 60 -5.79 -12.69 6.35
C THR A 60 -4.63 -13.43 5.70
N VAL A 61 -3.79 -12.68 5.01
CA VAL A 61 -2.50 -13.10 4.47
C VAL A 61 -1.42 -13.08 5.56
N LEU A 62 -1.56 -12.20 6.56
CA LEU A 62 -0.64 -12.10 7.70
C LEU A 62 -0.95 -13.11 8.81
N GLY A 63 -2.16 -13.70 8.84
CA GLY A 63 -2.50 -14.72 9.85
C GLY A 63 -3.02 -14.15 11.18
N ASN A 64 -3.13 -12.82 11.32
CA ASN A 64 -3.81 -12.16 12.44
C ASN A 64 -5.08 -11.46 11.95
N PRO A 65 -6.29 -11.96 12.29
CA PRO A 65 -7.52 -11.30 11.90
C PRO A 65 -7.68 -9.99 12.69
N VAL A 66 -8.00 -8.90 11.99
CA VAL A 66 -8.49 -7.67 12.62
C VAL A 66 -10.01 -7.80 12.66
N SER A 67 -10.58 -8.18 13.81
CA SER A 67 -12.04 -8.21 13.97
C SER A 67 -12.53 -6.84 14.41
N SER A 68 -13.47 -6.28 13.64
CA SER A 68 -14.19 -5.06 13.97
C SER A 68 -15.67 -5.38 14.16
N PRO A 69 -16.36 -4.86 15.21
CA PRO A 69 -17.82 -4.95 15.30
C PRO A 69 -18.54 -4.18 14.19
N LEU A 70 -17.82 -3.34 13.43
CA LEU A 70 -18.30 -2.66 12.23
C LEU A 70 -18.00 -3.45 10.93
N GLY A 71 -17.24 -4.55 11.03
CA GLY A 71 -16.88 -5.42 9.92
C GLY A 71 -18.08 -6.26 9.51
N VAL A 72 -18.89 -5.73 8.59
CA VAL A 72 -19.96 -6.50 7.96
C VAL A 72 -19.31 -7.41 6.93
N GLY A 73 -19.42 -8.74 7.04
CA GLY A 73 -18.85 -9.66 6.05
C GLY A 73 -19.28 -9.28 4.63
N VAL A 74 -18.38 -9.36 3.65
CA VAL A 74 -18.76 -9.24 2.23
C VAL A 74 -19.43 -10.54 1.81
N ASP A 75 -20.37 -10.49 0.86
CA ASP A 75 -20.87 -11.70 0.22
C ASP A 75 -19.68 -12.47 -0.40
N LYS A 76 -19.46 -13.69 0.07
CA LYS A 76 -18.36 -14.55 -0.39
C LYS A 76 -18.51 -14.95 -1.86
N ASN A 77 -19.71 -14.79 -2.42
CA ASN A 77 -20.01 -15.10 -3.82
C ASN A 77 -19.79 -13.93 -4.77
N ASP A 78 -19.67 -12.71 -4.27
CA ASP A 78 -19.42 -11.52 -5.09
C ASP A 78 -17.90 -11.28 -5.19
N TYR A 79 -17.34 -11.37 -6.39
CA TYR A 79 -15.91 -11.12 -6.63
C TYR A 79 -15.59 -9.64 -6.89
N THR A 80 -16.58 -8.76 -6.93
CA THR A 80 -16.40 -7.35 -7.31
C THR A 80 -16.07 -6.44 -6.13
N THR A 81 -16.39 -6.85 -4.90
CA THR A 81 -16.23 -6.02 -3.69
C THR A 81 -15.21 -6.59 -2.71
N PHE A 82 -14.30 -5.78 -2.16
CA PHE A 82 -13.29 -6.23 -1.20
C PHE A 82 -13.08 -5.25 -0.04
N ASP A 83 -12.70 -5.79 1.12
CA ASP A 83 -12.13 -5.02 2.22
C ASP A 83 -10.61 -4.95 2.08
N VAL A 84 -10.01 -3.88 2.60
CA VAL A 84 -8.58 -3.61 2.50
C VAL A 84 -8.00 -3.22 3.85
N ARG A 85 -6.84 -3.78 4.18
CA ARG A 85 -6.00 -3.39 5.32
C ARG A 85 -4.65 -2.92 4.81
N LEU A 86 -4.23 -1.76 5.27
CA LEU A 86 -2.95 -1.14 4.93
C LEU A 86 -2.00 -1.26 6.12
N TRP A 87 -0.90 -1.97 5.92
CA TRP A 87 0.12 -2.23 6.93
C TRP A 87 1.41 -1.50 6.58
N GLU A 88 1.98 -0.74 7.52
CA GLU A 88 3.30 -0.12 7.35
C GLU A 88 4.37 -1.20 7.34
N ILE A 89 5.15 -1.29 6.27
CA ILE A 89 6.24 -2.24 6.19
C ILE A 89 7.40 -1.72 7.05
N PRO A 90 7.86 -2.47 8.07
CA PRO A 90 8.97 -2.05 8.91
C PRO A 90 10.32 -2.28 8.20
N ASP A 91 11.32 -1.45 8.53
CA ASP A 91 12.66 -1.52 7.91
C ASP A 91 13.33 -2.90 8.05
N TRP A 92 13.10 -3.62 9.16
CA TRP A 92 13.65 -4.97 9.35
C TRP A 92 13.10 -5.97 8.33
N ALA A 93 11.82 -5.84 7.95
CA ALA A 93 11.19 -6.76 7.00
C ALA A 93 11.75 -6.54 5.60
N VAL A 94 11.98 -5.28 5.26
CA VAL A 94 12.64 -4.87 4.02
C VAL A 94 14.09 -5.38 3.97
N ASP A 95 14.83 -5.27 5.07
CA ASP A 95 16.22 -5.76 5.15
C ASP A 95 16.30 -7.28 4.96
N ILE A 96 15.42 -8.05 5.60
CA ILE A 96 15.34 -9.51 5.39
C ILE A 96 14.98 -9.84 3.94
N ALA A 97 13.99 -9.14 3.36
CA ALA A 97 13.60 -9.34 1.96
C ALA A 97 14.74 -9.04 0.96
N MET A 98 15.67 -8.16 1.35
CA MET A 98 16.90 -7.85 0.60
C MET A 98 18.07 -8.78 0.90
N GLY A 99 17.87 -9.86 1.67
CA GLY A 99 18.97 -10.74 2.09
C GLY A 99 19.99 -10.03 3.00
N PHE A 100 19.50 -9.20 3.92
CA PHE A 100 20.28 -8.38 4.85
C PHE A 100 21.14 -7.31 4.17
N GLN A 101 20.69 -6.82 3.01
CA GLN A 101 21.33 -5.73 2.26
C GLN A 101 20.55 -4.41 2.34
N GLY A 102 19.66 -4.27 3.33
CA GLY A 102 18.82 -3.10 3.56
C GLY A 102 19.60 -1.82 3.81
N CYS A 103 20.86 -1.91 4.25
CA CYS A 103 21.72 -0.74 4.41
C CYS A 103 21.99 -0.01 3.08
N LYS A 104 21.78 -0.63 1.91
CA LYS A 104 21.91 0.02 0.60
C LYS A 104 20.74 0.95 0.28
N MET A 105 19.60 0.74 0.92
CA MET A 105 18.40 1.55 0.70
C MET A 105 18.36 2.79 1.59
N CYS A 106 17.46 3.70 1.23
CA CYS A 106 17.19 4.92 1.96
C CYS A 106 16.36 4.69 3.24
N GLY A 107 15.64 3.58 3.31
CA GLY A 107 14.78 3.21 4.44
C GLY A 107 13.38 3.81 4.34
N VAL A 108 12.42 3.17 5.01
CA VAL A 108 10.99 3.51 4.97
C VAL A 108 10.75 4.92 5.53
N ALA A 109 11.53 5.33 6.54
CA ALA A 109 11.44 6.68 7.10
C ALA A 109 11.71 7.80 6.07
N LYS A 110 12.54 7.56 5.05
CA LYS A 110 12.81 8.54 3.98
C LYS A 110 11.68 8.66 2.97
N ALA A 111 10.82 7.65 2.86
CA ALA A 111 9.62 7.72 2.04
C ALA A 111 8.48 8.50 2.70
N LYS A 112 8.60 8.82 4.00
CA LYS A 112 7.53 9.52 4.73
C LYS A 112 7.39 10.96 4.24
N SER A 113 6.16 11.37 4.01
CA SER A 113 5.79 12.74 3.63
C SER A 113 4.55 13.19 4.36
N VAL A 114 4.42 14.50 4.57
CA VAL A 114 3.31 15.10 5.33
C VAL A 114 1.99 14.83 4.63
N ALA A 115 1.04 14.19 5.31
CA ALA A 115 -0.31 13.99 4.79
C ALA A 115 -0.98 15.32 4.51
N VAL A 116 -1.61 15.43 3.34
CA VAL A 116 -2.39 16.60 2.94
C VAL A 116 -3.83 16.12 2.73
N PRO A 117 -4.63 15.98 3.80
CA PRO A 117 -6.04 15.70 3.68
C PRO A 117 -6.74 16.83 2.90
N ASN A 118 -7.74 16.47 2.12
CA ASN A 118 -8.50 17.38 1.29
C ASN A 118 -9.94 17.48 1.83
N ASP A 119 -10.36 18.70 2.18
CA ASP A 119 -11.60 18.97 2.90
C ASP A 119 -12.89 18.63 2.12
N LEU A 120 -12.81 18.42 0.80
CA LEU A 120 -13.98 18.12 -0.05
C LEU A 120 -14.67 16.80 0.30
N THR A 121 -13.99 15.85 0.95
CA THR A 121 -14.59 14.58 1.41
C THR A 121 -15.12 14.62 2.84
N GLY A 122 -14.90 15.73 3.57
CA GLY A 122 -15.23 15.87 4.99
C GLY A 122 -16.72 15.81 5.31
N VAL A 123 -17.61 16.12 4.36
CA VAL A 123 -19.07 16.13 4.59
C VAL A 123 -19.62 14.72 4.87
N CYS A 124 -19.04 13.69 4.26
CA CYS A 124 -19.39 12.30 4.54
C CYS A 124 -18.71 11.74 5.80
N ALA A 125 -17.72 12.45 6.36
CA ALA A 125 -16.64 11.81 7.11
C ALA A 125 -16.19 12.53 8.41
N LEU A 126 -16.70 13.73 8.70
CA LEU A 126 -16.23 14.59 9.79
C LEU A 126 -16.28 13.95 11.19
N LEU A 127 -17.21 13.02 11.40
CA LEU A 127 -17.34 12.24 12.64
C LEU A 127 -16.71 10.84 12.55
N THR A 128 -16.62 10.26 11.36
CA THR A 128 -16.13 8.88 11.16
C THR A 128 -14.61 8.82 11.04
N ASP A 129 -13.94 9.85 10.53
CA ASP A 129 -12.49 9.84 10.34
C ASP A 129 -11.74 9.81 11.68
N LYS A 130 -12.25 10.55 12.67
CA LYS A 130 -11.75 10.48 14.05
C LYS A 130 -11.99 9.11 14.68
N ALA A 131 -13.11 8.47 14.38
CA ALA A 131 -13.42 7.13 14.86
C ALA A 131 -12.51 6.08 14.22
N VAL A 132 -12.23 6.18 12.92
CA VAL A 132 -11.27 5.31 12.20
C VAL A 132 -9.87 5.44 12.79
N ALA A 133 -9.41 6.67 13.02
CA ALA A 133 -8.10 6.93 13.60
C ALA A 133 -7.98 6.37 15.02
N ALA A 134 -9.01 6.57 15.87
CA ALA A 134 -9.05 6.02 17.22
C ALA A 134 -9.07 4.49 17.23
N ALA A 135 -9.89 3.87 16.37
CA ALA A 135 -9.98 2.42 16.24
C ALA A 135 -8.67 1.80 15.72
N THR A 136 -8.02 2.46 14.77
CA THR A 136 -6.71 2.05 14.23
C THR A 136 -5.62 2.17 15.31
N SER A 137 -5.66 3.21 16.14
CA SER A 137 -4.76 3.35 17.28
C SER A 137 -4.98 2.23 18.30
N ALA A 138 -6.23 1.93 18.64
CA ALA A 138 -6.57 0.86 19.58
C ALA A 138 -6.13 -0.53 19.06
N ALA A 139 -6.33 -0.79 17.76
CA ALA A 139 -5.85 -2.00 17.12
C ALA A 139 -4.33 -2.11 17.20
N ASN A 140 -3.60 -1.03 16.91
CA ASN A 140 -2.14 -1.00 17.03
C ASN A 140 -1.64 -1.22 18.47
N SER A 141 -2.35 -0.70 19.48
CA SER A 141 -2.00 -0.93 20.88
C SER A 141 -2.20 -2.39 21.33
N ALA A 142 -3.08 -3.14 20.66
CA ALA A 142 -3.29 -4.56 20.93
C ALA A 142 -2.29 -5.46 20.19
N LEU A 143 -1.62 -4.94 19.15
CA LEU A 143 -0.64 -5.68 18.37
C LEU A 143 0.73 -5.69 19.07
N PRO A 144 1.53 -6.76 18.90
CA PRO A 144 2.91 -6.78 19.39
C PRO A 144 3.73 -5.61 18.83
N SER A 145 4.66 -5.08 19.62
CA SER A 145 5.53 -3.96 19.20
C SER A 145 6.35 -4.24 17.93
N CYS A 146 6.54 -5.52 17.60
CA CYS A 146 7.30 -5.98 16.44
C CYS A 146 6.42 -6.19 15.19
N PHE A 147 5.11 -6.02 15.33
CA PHE A 147 4.14 -6.24 14.28
C PHE A 147 4.01 -4.98 13.39
N PRO A 148 3.80 -5.13 12.07
CA PRO A 148 3.52 -4.01 11.18
C PRO A 148 2.41 -3.13 11.71
N LYS A 149 2.63 -1.82 11.71
CA LYS A 149 1.60 -0.88 12.16
C LYS A 149 0.44 -0.86 11.17
N LEU A 150 -0.79 -1.05 11.65
CA LEU A 150 -1.99 -0.80 10.85
C LEU A 150 -2.11 0.71 10.58
N LEU A 151 -2.12 1.10 9.32
CA LEU A 151 -2.28 2.49 8.88
C LEU A 151 -3.75 2.82 8.60
N TYR A 152 -4.49 1.86 8.07
CA TYR A 152 -5.89 2.01 7.70
C TYR A 152 -6.54 0.64 7.51
N SER A 153 -7.80 0.50 7.87
CA SER A 153 -8.63 -0.67 7.56
C SER A 153 -10.02 -0.21 7.16
N THR A 154 -10.52 -0.75 6.05
CA THR A 154 -11.87 -0.44 5.54
C THR A 154 -12.96 -1.00 6.45
N GLU A 155 -12.65 -2.01 7.25
CA GLU A 155 -13.58 -2.60 8.23
C GLU A 155 -13.84 -1.69 9.43
N LEU A 156 -13.01 -0.67 9.60
CA LEU A 156 -13.17 0.40 10.57
C LEU A 156 -13.82 1.64 9.95
N ASP A 157 -13.92 1.69 8.62
CA ASP A 157 -14.43 2.83 7.87
C ASP A 157 -15.86 2.58 7.36
N PRO A 158 -16.89 3.12 8.03
CA PRO A 158 -18.28 2.93 7.60
C PRO A 158 -18.58 3.61 6.25
N THR A 159 -17.75 4.55 5.81
CA THR A 159 -17.94 5.25 4.52
C THR A 159 -17.41 4.47 3.32
N TRP A 160 -16.61 3.43 3.57
CA TRP A 160 -16.04 2.59 2.51
C TRP A 160 -17.12 1.94 1.63
N ARG A 161 -18.20 1.47 2.27
CA ARG A 161 -19.30 0.72 1.65
C ARG A 161 -20.46 1.57 1.20
N THR A 162 -20.73 2.68 1.90
CA THR A 162 -21.87 3.55 1.58
C THR A 162 -21.66 4.31 0.27
N GLY A 163 -20.43 4.34 -0.25
CA GLY A 163 -20.09 5.04 -1.49
C GLY A 163 -20.25 6.57 -1.40
N CYS A 164 -20.42 7.10 -0.19
CA CYS A 164 -20.63 8.54 0.04
C CYS A 164 -19.45 9.35 -0.52
N ARG A 165 -18.22 8.88 -0.27
CA ARG A 165 -17.00 9.50 -0.83
C ARG A 165 -16.91 9.34 -2.35
N ASP A 166 -17.36 8.20 -2.88
CA ASP A 166 -17.33 7.92 -4.33
C ASP A 166 -18.26 8.86 -5.10
N ILE A 167 -19.47 9.12 -4.58
CA ILE A 167 -20.44 10.04 -5.18
C ILE A 167 -19.88 11.46 -5.22
N LEU A 168 -19.29 11.94 -4.12
CA LEU A 168 -18.74 13.30 -4.06
C LEU A 168 -17.54 13.46 -4.99
N LYS A 169 -16.63 12.48 -5.03
CA LYS A 169 -15.48 12.49 -5.97
C LYS A 169 -15.92 12.38 -7.43
N ALA A 170 -16.95 11.58 -7.72
CA ALA A 170 -17.51 11.47 -9.07
C ALA A 170 -18.25 12.75 -9.52
N GLN A 171 -18.90 13.48 -8.60
CA GLN A 171 -19.58 14.74 -8.90
C GLN A 171 -18.61 15.91 -9.06
N ALA A 172 -17.54 15.95 -8.28
CA ALA A 172 -16.53 17.00 -8.34
C ALA A 172 -15.80 17.04 -9.70
N ILE A 173 -15.84 15.95 -10.45
CA ILE A 173 -15.09 15.79 -11.69
C ILE A 173 -16.09 15.38 -12.79
N VAL A 174 -16.74 16.41 -13.33
CA VAL A 174 -17.84 16.40 -14.31
C VAL A 174 -17.68 15.32 -15.39
N GLY A 175 -18.15 14.10 -15.11
CA GLY A 175 -18.31 13.02 -16.09
C GLY A 175 -17.04 12.58 -16.83
N LEU A 176 -15.86 12.76 -16.24
CA LEU A 176 -14.60 12.39 -16.90
C LEU A 176 -14.54 10.87 -17.10
N LEU A 177 -14.61 10.47 -18.37
CA LEU A 177 -14.40 9.09 -18.76
C LEU A 177 -12.91 8.75 -18.58
N CYS A 178 -12.62 7.64 -17.91
CA CYS A 178 -11.27 7.08 -17.82
C CYS A 178 -10.85 6.50 -19.18
N ASN A 179 -10.59 7.40 -20.11
CA ASN A 179 -9.99 7.15 -21.42
C ASN A 179 -8.58 7.75 -21.44
N ASN A 180 -7.90 7.65 -22.59
CA ASN A 180 -6.53 8.16 -22.77
C ASN A 180 -6.34 9.65 -22.42
N VAL A 181 -7.39 10.47 -22.44
CA VAL A 181 -7.32 11.89 -22.09
C VAL A 181 -7.63 12.08 -20.60
N GLY A 182 -8.65 11.40 -20.09
CA GLY A 182 -9.04 11.50 -18.70
C GLY A 182 -8.04 10.89 -17.72
N SER A 183 -7.30 9.87 -18.14
CA SER A 183 -6.22 9.26 -17.35
C SER A 183 -4.98 10.15 -17.22
N LEU A 184 -4.82 11.16 -18.07
CA LEU A 184 -3.68 12.09 -18.04
C LEU A 184 -3.84 13.18 -16.98
N ILE A 185 -5.07 13.43 -16.51
CA ILE A 185 -5.35 14.41 -15.47
C ILE A 185 -5.13 13.74 -14.11
N GLN A 186 -3.87 13.68 -13.68
CA GLN A 186 -3.48 13.18 -12.36
C GLN A 186 -2.98 14.34 -11.50
N ILE A 187 -3.92 14.98 -10.81
CA ILE A 187 -3.60 15.96 -9.76
C ILE A 187 -3.59 15.20 -8.43
N PRO A 188 -2.49 15.25 -7.65
CA PRO A 188 -2.42 14.58 -6.36
C PRO A 188 -3.61 14.92 -5.44
N GLY A 189 -4.32 13.88 -4.99
CA GLY A 189 -5.52 13.96 -4.16
C GLY A 189 -6.84 14.14 -4.92
N PHE A 190 -6.79 14.32 -6.23
CA PHE A 190 -7.95 14.48 -7.13
C PHE A 190 -7.95 13.45 -8.27
N GLU A 191 -7.09 12.43 -8.20
CA GLU A 191 -7.07 11.37 -9.18
C GLU A 191 -8.41 10.63 -9.22
N THR A 192 -8.92 10.43 -10.44
CA THR A 192 -10.17 9.70 -10.69
C THR A 192 -9.98 8.39 -11.38
N CYS A 193 -8.87 8.21 -12.10
CA CYS A 193 -8.64 7.08 -12.97
C CYS A 193 -7.33 6.38 -12.61
N ILE A 194 -7.38 5.06 -12.53
CA ILE A 194 -6.23 4.18 -12.37
C ILE A 194 -5.72 3.87 -13.78
N GLY A 195 -4.88 4.78 -14.28
CA GLY A 195 -4.36 4.73 -15.64
C GLY A 195 -5.46 4.65 -16.70
N THR A 196 -5.13 4.05 -17.84
CA THR A 196 -6.05 3.90 -18.97
C THR A 196 -6.81 2.58 -18.96
N ASN A 197 -6.29 1.56 -18.28
CA ASN A 197 -6.78 0.18 -18.39
C ASN A 197 -7.66 -0.27 -17.22
N TRP A 198 -7.48 0.30 -16.03
CA TRP A 198 -8.17 -0.13 -14.80
C TRP A 198 -9.31 0.81 -14.39
N GLY A 199 -9.56 1.87 -15.17
CA GLY A 199 -10.78 2.69 -15.07
C GLY A 199 -10.85 3.50 -13.77
N PRO A 200 -12.05 3.73 -13.20
CA PRO A 200 -12.21 4.69 -12.11
C PRO A 200 -11.62 4.18 -10.78
N LEU A 201 -10.90 5.06 -10.07
CA LEU A 201 -10.39 4.86 -8.71
C LEU A 201 -11.51 4.74 -7.67
N TYR A 202 -12.65 5.38 -7.93
CA TYR A 202 -13.82 5.40 -7.06
C TYR A 202 -15.03 4.73 -7.77
N PRO A 203 -15.05 3.39 -7.91
CA PRO A 203 -16.20 2.69 -8.46
C PRO A 203 -17.40 2.83 -7.52
N ARG A 204 -18.61 2.96 -8.08
CA ARG A 204 -19.84 3.07 -7.27
C ARG A 204 -20.04 1.80 -6.45
N GLN A 205 -20.27 1.95 -5.14
CA GLN A 205 -20.56 0.84 -4.22
C GLN A 205 -19.51 -0.28 -4.25
N MET A 206 -18.24 0.06 -4.48
CA MET A 206 -17.13 -0.91 -4.53
C MET A 206 -17.17 -1.91 -5.69
N ALA A 207 -18.23 -1.96 -6.49
CA ALA A 207 -18.35 -2.89 -7.60
C ALA A 207 -17.79 -2.26 -8.87
N GLY A 208 -16.56 -2.63 -9.25
CA GLY A 208 -16.06 -2.33 -10.59
C GLY A 208 -16.75 -3.21 -11.65
N HIS A 209 -16.73 -2.77 -12.91
CA HIS A 209 -17.27 -3.56 -14.03
C HIS A 209 -16.29 -4.63 -14.58
N TYR A 210 -15.13 -4.82 -13.95
CA TYR A 210 -14.09 -5.73 -14.45
C TYR A 210 -14.38 -7.19 -14.18
N ASP A 211 -14.04 -8.00 -15.17
CA ASP A 211 -14.14 -9.45 -15.24
C ASP A 211 -13.08 -10.20 -14.44
N ASN A 212 -12.01 -9.51 -14.02
CA ASN A 212 -10.89 -10.13 -13.31
C ASN A 212 -10.87 -9.75 -11.81
N PRO A 213 -10.94 -10.72 -10.89
CA PRO A 213 -10.99 -10.47 -9.44
C PRO A 213 -9.70 -9.85 -8.89
N VAL A 214 -8.54 -10.10 -9.52
CA VAL A 214 -7.26 -9.54 -9.09
C VAL A 214 -7.18 -8.05 -9.43
N ILE A 215 -7.70 -7.66 -10.59
CA ILE A 215 -7.82 -6.24 -10.97
C ILE A 215 -8.75 -5.52 -10.00
N GLN A 216 -9.89 -6.12 -9.66
CA GLN A 216 -10.81 -5.55 -8.67
C GLN A 216 -10.15 -5.40 -7.29
N ALA A 217 -9.37 -6.39 -6.86
CA ALA A 217 -8.59 -6.31 -5.63
C ALA A 217 -7.53 -5.19 -5.70
N GLY A 218 -6.87 -5.03 -6.84
CA GLY A 218 -5.91 -3.95 -7.09
C GLY A 218 -6.57 -2.56 -7.08
N ILE A 219 -7.75 -2.40 -7.69
CA ILE A 219 -8.55 -1.17 -7.63
C ILE A 219 -8.91 -0.84 -6.18
N ALA A 220 -9.34 -1.84 -5.41
CA ALA A 220 -9.62 -1.65 -3.98
C ALA A 220 -8.37 -1.21 -3.21
N ALA A 221 -7.21 -1.80 -3.48
CA ALA A 221 -5.93 -1.39 -2.87
C ALA A 221 -5.57 0.07 -3.20
N TYR A 222 -5.63 0.47 -4.48
CA TYR A 222 -5.40 1.86 -4.90
C TYR A 222 -6.36 2.84 -4.22
N ARG A 223 -7.65 2.50 -4.17
CA ARG A 223 -8.68 3.32 -3.51
C ARG A 223 -8.37 3.48 -2.02
N ALA A 224 -8.00 2.40 -1.33
CA ALA A 224 -7.66 2.46 0.09
C ALA A 224 -6.41 3.31 0.35
N LEU A 225 -5.36 3.19 -0.47
CA LEU A 225 -4.16 4.03 -0.40
C LEU A 225 -4.51 5.51 -0.57
N HIS A 226 -5.33 5.83 -1.58
CA HIS A 226 -5.73 7.19 -1.89
C HIS A 226 -6.58 7.81 -0.78
N VAL A 227 -7.59 7.08 -0.31
CA VAL A 227 -8.48 7.50 0.77
C VAL A 227 -7.73 7.70 2.09
N SER A 228 -6.87 6.75 2.46
CA SER A 228 -6.08 6.85 3.70
C SER A 228 -5.13 8.03 3.70
N ARG A 229 -4.61 8.43 2.53
CA ARG A 229 -3.73 9.59 2.38
C ARG A 229 -4.45 10.92 2.30
N PHE A 230 -5.39 11.04 1.36
CA PHE A 230 -5.95 12.33 0.95
C PHE A 230 -7.31 12.64 1.57
N SER A 231 -7.97 11.67 2.20
CA SER A 231 -9.23 11.91 2.92
C SER A 231 -9.01 11.82 4.42
N ILE A 232 -8.42 10.71 4.90
CA ILE A 232 -8.26 10.44 6.34
C ILE A 232 -6.97 11.05 6.88
N GLY A 233 -5.90 11.05 6.08
CA GLY A 233 -4.57 11.52 6.49
C GLY A 233 -3.80 10.55 7.38
N SER A 234 -4.23 9.29 7.50
CA SER A 234 -3.53 8.27 8.30
C SER A 234 -2.30 7.70 7.60
N LEU A 235 -2.23 7.80 6.26
CA LEU A 235 -1.09 7.30 5.48
C LEU A 235 0.05 8.32 5.42
N PRO A 236 1.25 8.00 5.96
CA PRO A 236 2.38 8.92 5.98
C PRO A 236 3.23 8.83 4.70
N PHE A 237 2.71 8.26 3.61
CA PHE A 237 3.44 8.05 2.35
C PHE A 237 2.69 8.71 1.18
N ASP A 238 3.41 9.01 0.10
CA ASP A 238 2.75 9.45 -1.13
C ASP A 238 1.89 8.31 -1.70
N ALA A 239 0.63 8.62 -2.00
CA ALA A 239 -0.34 7.69 -2.59
C ALA A 239 -0.86 8.20 -3.94
N SER A 240 -0.19 9.20 -4.52
CA SER A 240 -0.52 9.68 -5.86
C SER A 240 -0.24 8.58 -6.88
N LEU A 241 -1.22 8.36 -7.77
CA LEU A 241 -1.17 7.27 -8.75
C LEU A 241 -0.05 7.47 -9.79
N SER A 242 0.40 8.70 -9.99
CA SER A 242 1.47 9.04 -10.94
C SER A 242 2.87 8.79 -10.39
N VAL A 243 3.00 8.56 -9.07
CA VAL A 243 4.29 8.53 -8.38
C VAL A 243 4.73 7.11 -8.05
N GLY A 244 3.84 6.33 -7.44
CA GLY A 244 4.17 5.00 -6.94
C GLY A 244 3.92 3.85 -7.92
N LYS A 245 4.32 2.66 -7.50
CA LYS A 245 4.09 1.40 -8.20
C LYS A 245 3.38 0.42 -7.29
N LEU A 246 2.46 -0.37 -7.85
CA LEU A 246 1.80 -1.45 -7.14
C LEU A 246 2.34 -2.77 -7.68
N GLN A 247 2.82 -3.61 -6.77
CA GLN A 247 3.31 -4.96 -7.06
C GLN A 247 2.37 -5.97 -6.42
N GLN A 248 1.88 -6.95 -7.18
CA GLN A 248 1.15 -8.08 -6.59
C GLN A 248 2.11 -9.05 -5.92
N THR A 249 1.78 -9.51 -4.73
CA THR A 249 2.63 -10.45 -3.97
C THR A 249 1.94 -11.76 -3.62
N ALA A 250 0.61 -11.79 -3.56
CA ALA A 250 -0.18 -13.01 -3.45
C ALA A 250 -1.41 -12.97 -4.39
N PRO A 251 -1.85 -14.12 -4.94
CA PRO A 251 -1.31 -15.48 -4.75
C PRO A 251 -0.03 -15.78 -5.53
N ALA A 252 0.36 -14.90 -6.46
CA ALA A 252 1.64 -14.98 -7.16
C ALA A 252 2.35 -13.65 -7.04
N THR A 253 3.66 -13.71 -6.84
CA THR A 253 4.51 -12.53 -6.84
C THR A 253 4.79 -12.09 -8.27
N GLY A 254 4.51 -10.83 -8.57
CA GLY A 254 4.82 -10.18 -9.84
C GLY A 254 5.79 -9.01 -9.67
N VAL A 255 5.85 -8.19 -10.71
CA VAL A 255 6.61 -6.94 -10.79
C VAL A 255 5.68 -5.77 -10.47
N GLY A 256 6.25 -4.73 -9.88
CA GLY A 256 5.59 -3.48 -9.58
C GLY A 256 5.61 -2.56 -10.78
N PHE A 257 4.42 -2.16 -11.22
CA PHE A 257 4.24 -1.24 -12.33
C PHE A 257 3.41 -0.02 -11.92
N GLY A 258 3.49 1.03 -12.74
CA GLY A 258 2.70 2.24 -12.54
C GLY A 258 1.20 1.97 -12.69
N ALA A 259 0.40 2.78 -12.00
CA ALA A 259 -1.05 2.63 -11.91
C ALA A 259 -1.73 2.53 -13.28
N GLY A 260 -2.43 1.41 -13.51
CA GLY A 260 -3.21 1.17 -14.73
C GLY A 260 -2.41 1.14 -16.03
N SER A 261 -1.09 0.96 -15.95
CA SER A 261 -0.23 0.77 -17.12
C SER A 261 -0.56 -0.54 -17.85
N LEU A 262 -0.25 -0.60 -19.15
CA LEU A 262 -0.48 -1.83 -19.95
C LEU A 262 0.33 -3.02 -19.42
N MET A 263 1.54 -2.76 -18.92
CA MET A 263 2.38 -3.80 -18.32
C MET A 263 1.75 -4.39 -17.05
N LEU A 264 1.23 -3.53 -16.16
CA LEU A 264 0.51 -3.96 -14.97
C LEU A 264 -0.73 -4.80 -15.34
N ASP A 265 -1.55 -4.32 -16.27
CA ASP A 265 -2.76 -5.03 -16.69
C ASP A 265 -2.45 -6.41 -17.27
N THR A 266 -1.44 -6.47 -18.14
CA THR A 266 -1.00 -7.73 -18.77
C THR A 266 -0.51 -8.71 -17.71
N GLU A 267 0.35 -8.27 -16.80
CA GLU A 267 0.90 -9.15 -15.75
C GLU A 267 -0.19 -9.69 -14.84
N VAL A 268 -1.08 -8.83 -14.35
CA VAL A 268 -2.15 -9.22 -13.42
C VAL A 268 -3.15 -10.17 -14.07
N ARG A 269 -3.45 -10.00 -15.36
CA ARG A 269 -4.35 -10.90 -16.09
C ARG A 269 -3.73 -12.27 -16.39
N LEU A 270 -2.41 -12.33 -16.54
CA LEU A 270 -1.66 -13.58 -16.74
C LEU A 270 -1.36 -14.30 -15.42
N GLY A 271 -1.47 -13.59 -14.29
CA GLY A 271 -1.23 -14.11 -12.96
C GLY A 271 -2.31 -15.08 -12.45
N ASN A 272 -1.98 -15.80 -11.38
CA ASN A 272 -2.92 -16.70 -10.73
C ASN A 272 -4.01 -15.94 -9.98
N VAL A 273 -5.22 -16.50 -10.01
CA VAL A 273 -6.38 -16.02 -9.26
C VAL A 273 -6.49 -16.79 -7.93
N SER A 274 -6.79 -16.09 -6.84
CA SER A 274 -6.93 -16.70 -5.52
C SER A 274 -8.31 -17.33 -5.38
N LEU A 275 -8.38 -18.65 -5.19
CA LEU A 275 -9.65 -19.35 -4.95
C LEU A 275 -10.31 -18.93 -3.62
N ALA A 276 -9.49 -18.47 -2.67
CA ALA A 276 -9.97 -17.94 -1.39
C ALA A 276 -10.31 -16.44 -1.45
N ASN A 277 -10.17 -15.78 -2.60
CA ASN A 277 -10.35 -14.33 -2.76
C ASN A 277 -9.50 -13.47 -1.81
N VAL A 278 -8.32 -13.99 -1.46
CA VAL A 278 -7.33 -13.30 -0.64
C VAL A 278 -6.18 -12.87 -1.55
N TYR A 279 -5.88 -11.58 -1.55
CA TYR A 279 -4.83 -10.96 -2.36
C TYR A 279 -3.95 -10.06 -1.50
N SER A 280 -2.69 -9.90 -1.91
CA SER A 280 -1.82 -8.89 -1.32
C SER A 280 -1.03 -8.14 -2.38
N PHE A 281 -0.81 -6.86 -2.11
CA PHE A 281 -0.02 -5.98 -2.94
C PHE A 281 0.97 -5.18 -2.09
N VAL A 282 2.10 -4.81 -2.65
CA VAL A 282 3.05 -3.88 -2.02
C VAL A 282 3.01 -2.56 -2.79
N TRP A 283 2.86 -1.46 -2.05
CA TRP A 283 2.98 -0.11 -2.58
C TRP A 283 4.42 0.38 -2.44
N TRP A 284 4.95 0.87 -3.56
CA TRP A 284 6.32 1.32 -3.68
C TRP A 284 6.35 2.81 -4.01
N VAL A 285 7.18 3.57 -3.27
CA VAL A 285 7.30 5.03 -3.42
C VAL A 285 8.74 5.40 -3.76
N PRO A 286 9.00 6.30 -4.72
CA PRO A 286 10.35 6.72 -5.05
C PRO A 286 10.97 7.51 -3.90
N VAL A 287 12.21 7.19 -3.58
CA VAL A 287 13.02 7.85 -2.55
C VAL A 287 14.37 8.22 -3.09
N VAL A 288 14.91 9.32 -2.58
CA VAL A 288 16.27 9.77 -2.86
C VAL A 288 16.96 10.07 -1.53
N CYS A 289 18.17 9.55 -1.36
CA CYS A 289 18.96 9.79 -0.15
C CYS A 289 20.46 9.82 -0.44
N CYS A 290 21.21 10.30 0.54
CA CYS A 290 22.66 10.30 0.52
C CYS A 290 23.21 9.16 1.37
N LYS A 291 24.00 8.30 0.75
CA LYS A 291 24.57 7.11 1.40
C LYS A 291 26.10 7.10 1.32
N PRO A 292 26.80 6.71 2.39
CA PRO A 292 28.24 6.47 2.34
C PRO A 292 28.60 5.46 1.26
N TYR A 293 29.76 5.62 0.61
CA TYR A 293 30.27 4.66 -0.38
C TYR A 293 30.28 3.22 0.15
N ASN A 294 30.68 3.03 1.40
CA ASN A 294 30.72 1.71 2.04
C ASN A 294 29.33 1.10 2.27
N ASP A 295 28.28 1.90 2.43
CA ASP A 295 26.91 1.38 2.55
C ASP A 295 26.38 0.94 1.17
N VAL A 296 26.82 1.59 0.10
CA VAL A 296 26.37 1.30 -1.28
C VAL A 296 27.06 0.07 -1.84
N PHE A 297 28.38 -0.05 -1.66
CA PHE A 297 29.20 -1.10 -2.25
C PHE A 297 29.73 -2.14 -1.26
N GLY A 298 29.70 -1.85 0.04
CA GLY A 298 30.20 -2.74 1.07
C GLY A 298 29.17 -3.76 1.56
N VAL A 299 29.56 -4.47 2.63
CA VAL A 299 28.72 -5.46 3.30
C VAL A 299 27.88 -4.77 4.37
N CYS A 300 26.57 -4.89 4.25
CA CYS A 300 25.63 -4.41 5.25
C CYS A 300 25.72 -5.20 6.55
N LYS A 301 25.54 -4.51 7.68
CA LYS A 301 25.24 -5.18 8.95
C LYS A 301 23.76 -5.56 8.96
N PRO A 302 23.41 -6.82 9.22
CA PRO A 302 22.02 -7.24 9.28
C PRO A 302 21.29 -6.47 10.37
N SER A 303 20.10 -5.96 10.06
CA SER A 303 19.16 -5.50 11.07
C SER A 303 18.59 -6.73 11.79
N ILE A 304 18.71 -6.73 13.12
CA ILE A 304 18.17 -7.82 13.93
C ILE A 304 16.66 -7.60 14.00
N PRO A 305 15.82 -8.57 13.61
CA PRO A 305 14.38 -8.48 13.84
C PRO A 305 14.17 -8.32 15.35
N CYS A 306 13.31 -7.38 15.70
CA CYS A 306 13.04 -6.89 17.05
C CYS A 306 13.32 -7.93 18.16
N THR A 307 14.18 -7.59 19.12
CA THR A 307 14.33 -8.35 20.36
C THR A 307 13.08 -8.15 21.23
N PRO A 308 12.30 -9.20 21.56
CA PRO A 308 11.17 -9.05 22.45
C PRO A 308 11.69 -8.86 23.88
N GLY A 309 11.68 -7.63 24.40
CA GLY A 309 11.99 -7.40 25.81
C GLY A 309 12.50 -6.01 26.14
N GLY A 310 11.54 -5.14 26.47
CA GLY A 310 11.65 -4.00 27.37
C GLY A 310 10.28 -3.79 27.97
#